data_AF-A0A813JGN5-F1
#
_entry.id   AF-A0A813JGN5-F1
#
_cell.length_a   1.000
_cell.length_b   1.000
_cell.length_c   1.000
_cell.angle_alpha   90.00
_cell.angle_beta   90.00
_cell.angle_gamma   90.00
#
_symmetry.space_group_name_H-M   'P 1'
#
loop_
_entity.id
_entity.type
_entity.pdbx_description
1 polymer ?
#
loop_
_entity_poly.entity_id
_entity_poly.type
_entity_poly.pdbx_seq_one_letter_code
_entity_poly.pdbx_strand_id
1 'polypeptide(L)'
;MSATSSTTDANATTAPPTTAPPTTAPPTTAPPTTAPTTAAPGSVTVTTVVGTLAMSVANCTAFTGKAGVEVAVAAGIANASGVAASSVMVALSCPSRRLASGLLARRLADAVNAEYGITIPAGSTTISAASVTNAIVTEGATGLTSKIATAMTAANISGVNLTVTN
;
A
#
# COMPACT_ATOMS: atom_id res chain seq x y z
N MET A 1 -109.25 13.34 41.96
CA MET A 1 -109.31 12.05 41.24
C MET A 1 -107.96 11.37 41.39
N SER A 2 -107.98 10.19 42.00
CA SER A 2 -106.82 9.38 42.37
C SER A 2 -106.16 8.68 41.17
N ALA A 3 -104.83 8.50 41.20
CA ALA A 3 -104.08 7.42 40.55
C ALA A 3 -102.67 7.35 41.18
N THR A 4 -102.37 6.44 42.13
CA THR A 4 -101.71 5.12 41.99
C THR A 4 -100.60 5.00 40.96
N SER A 5 -99.39 4.65 41.41
CA SER A 5 -98.39 3.76 40.78
C SER A 5 -97.09 3.80 41.62
N SER A 6 -96.82 2.80 42.45
CA SER A 6 -96.08 1.55 42.17
C SER A 6 -94.58 1.69 42.43
N THR A 7 -94.17 1.31 43.65
CA THR A 7 -92.77 1.18 44.09
C THR A 7 -92.30 -0.24 43.78
N THR A 8 -91.25 -0.37 42.97
CA THR A 8 -90.57 -1.65 42.71
C THR A 8 -89.18 -1.60 43.32
N ASP A 9 -89.01 -2.29 44.45
CA ASP A 9 -87.72 -2.55 45.09
C ASP A 9 -86.91 -3.54 44.26
N ALA A 10 -85.69 -3.17 43.88
CA ALA A 10 -84.70 -4.07 43.28
C ALA A 10 -83.51 -4.23 44.24
N ASN A 11 -83.52 -5.34 44.98
CA ASN A 11 -82.46 -5.76 45.88
C ASN A 11 -81.26 -6.31 45.08
N ALA A 12 -80.19 -5.52 44.97
CA ALA A 12 -78.95 -5.91 44.29
C ALA A 12 -77.98 -6.59 45.27
N THR A 13 -77.83 -7.91 45.15
CA THR A 13 -76.83 -8.69 45.90
C THR A 13 -75.50 -8.66 45.17
N THR A 14 -74.48 -8.04 45.79
CA THR A 14 -73.13 -7.95 45.25
C THR A 14 -72.27 -9.11 45.79
N ALA A 15 -71.74 -9.94 44.89
CA ALA A 15 -70.80 -11.01 45.27
C ALA A 15 -69.41 -10.43 45.60
N PRO A 16 -68.68 -11.05 46.55
CA PRO A 16 -67.34 -10.59 46.93
C PRO A 16 -66.30 -10.87 45.84
N PRO A 17 -65.23 -10.04 45.75
CA PRO A 17 -64.21 -10.19 44.72
C PRO A 17 -63.25 -11.34 45.06
N THR A 18 -63.04 -12.24 44.10
CA THR A 18 -62.07 -13.33 44.19
C THR A 18 -60.73 -12.87 43.63
N THR A 19 -59.72 -12.76 44.48
CA THR A 19 -58.35 -12.40 44.06
C THR A 19 -57.53 -13.67 43.82
N ALA A 20 -56.97 -13.81 42.62
CA ALA A 20 -56.10 -14.94 42.28
C ALA A 20 -54.70 -14.78 42.90
N PRO A 21 -54.02 -15.88 43.28
CA PRO A 21 -52.68 -15.84 43.83
C PRO A 21 -51.64 -15.42 42.76
N PRO A 22 -50.56 -14.73 43.15
CA PRO A 22 -49.54 -14.29 42.22
C PRO A 22 -48.67 -15.46 41.73
N THR A 23 -48.56 -15.60 40.42
CA THR A 23 -47.65 -16.56 39.77
C THR A 23 -46.30 -15.91 39.54
N THR A 24 -45.26 -16.39 40.22
CA THR A 24 -43.88 -15.93 40.01
C THR A 24 -43.21 -16.79 38.95
N ALA A 25 -42.71 -16.16 37.88
CA ALA A 25 -41.98 -16.87 36.82
C ALA A 25 -40.58 -17.32 37.32
N PRO A 26 -40.06 -18.45 36.84
CA PRO A 26 -38.73 -18.93 37.20
C PRO A 26 -37.62 -18.01 36.65
N PRO A 27 -36.47 -17.92 37.33
CA PRO A 27 -35.38 -17.05 36.92
C PRO A 27 -34.69 -17.61 35.66
N THR A 28 -34.60 -16.78 34.63
CA THR A 28 -33.85 -17.09 33.40
C THR A 28 -32.40 -16.63 33.57
N THR A 29 -31.46 -17.58 33.58
CA THR A 29 -30.02 -17.27 33.62
C THR A 29 -29.51 -17.02 32.20
N ALA A 30 -28.91 -15.85 31.94
CA ALA A 30 -28.33 -15.53 30.64
C ALA A 30 -27.07 -16.37 30.37
N PRO A 31 -26.80 -16.77 29.12
CA PRO A 31 -25.59 -17.51 28.76
C PRO A 31 -24.33 -16.66 28.98
N PRO A 32 -23.20 -17.28 29.36
CA PRO A 32 -21.95 -16.58 29.59
C PRO A 32 -21.46 -15.91 28.31
N THR A 33 -21.15 -14.62 28.42
CA THR A 33 -20.57 -13.84 27.33
C THR A 33 -19.06 -14.01 27.35
N THR A 34 -18.50 -14.67 26.34
CA THR A 34 -17.04 -14.84 26.20
C THR A 34 -16.41 -13.49 25.85
N ALA A 35 -15.43 -13.05 26.65
CA ALA A 35 -14.70 -11.82 26.37
C ALA A 35 -13.90 -11.95 25.06
N PRO A 36 -13.81 -10.89 24.24
CA PRO A 36 -13.02 -10.91 23.01
C PRO A 36 -11.53 -11.04 23.33
N THR A 37 -10.88 -12.05 22.76
CA THR A 37 -9.43 -12.23 22.85
C THR A 37 -8.74 -11.12 22.06
N THR A 38 -8.06 -10.20 22.74
CA THR A 38 -7.21 -9.19 22.09
C THR A 38 -5.94 -9.87 21.58
N ALA A 39 -5.83 -10.06 20.26
CA ALA A 39 -4.59 -10.52 19.64
C ALA A 39 -3.48 -9.48 19.88
N ALA A 40 -2.30 -9.92 20.32
CA ALA A 40 -1.14 -9.06 20.45
C ALA A 40 -0.81 -8.41 19.10
N PRO A 41 -0.40 -7.13 19.07
CA PRO A 41 -0.01 -6.47 17.83
C PRO A 41 1.17 -7.23 17.21
N GLY A 42 0.92 -7.90 16.08
CA GLY A 42 1.97 -8.57 15.33
C GLY A 42 3.04 -7.57 14.92
N SER A 43 4.31 -7.94 15.02
CA SER A 43 5.40 -7.09 14.56
C SER A 43 5.37 -7.01 13.03
N VAL A 44 5.10 -5.81 12.51
CA VAL A 44 4.92 -5.52 11.09
C VAL A 44 6.32 -5.20 10.52
N THR A 45 7.08 -6.21 10.09
CA THR A 45 8.45 -6.03 9.58
C THR A 45 8.45 -5.55 8.13
N VAL A 46 8.90 -4.32 7.90
CA VAL A 46 9.13 -3.77 6.56
C VAL A 46 10.44 -4.35 6.01
N THR A 47 10.44 -4.77 4.75
CA THR A 47 11.65 -5.30 4.08
C THR A 47 12.06 -4.36 2.96
N THR A 48 13.36 -4.08 2.85
CA THR A 48 13.91 -3.21 1.81
C THR A 48 14.91 -3.99 0.94
N VAL A 49 14.75 -3.92 -0.37
CA VAL A 49 15.73 -4.45 -1.35
C VAL A 49 16.53 -3.26 -1.88
N VAL A 50 17.85 -3.32 -1.80
CA VAL A 50 18.74 -2.25 -2.30
C VAL A 50 19.61 -2.75 -3.43
N GLY A 51 19.96 -1.86 -4.34
CA GLY A 51 20.89 -2.18 -5.42
C GLY A 51 21.44 -0.94 -6.12
N THR A 52 22.29 -1.18 -7.10
CA THR A 52 22.93 -0.14 -7.90
C THR A 52 22.83 -0.49 -9.38
N LEU A 53 22.57 0.51 -10.23
CA LEU A 53 22.66 0.38 -11.69
C LEU A 53 23.69 1.39 -12.19
N ALA A 54 24.64 0.93 -13.01
CA ALA A 54 25.48 1.82 -13.78
C ALA A 54 24.79 2.11 -15.12
N MET A 55 24.70 3.38 -15.48
CA MET A 55 24.11 3.86 -16.74
C MET A 55 25.13 4.68 -17.50
N SER A 56 25.10 4.59 -18.82
CA SER A 56 25.91 5.43 -19.71
C SER A 56 25.02 6.46 -20.39
N VAL A 57 25.36 7.75 -20.36
CA VAL A 57 24.61 8.87 -20.96
C VAL A 57 25.55 9.89 -21.61
N ALA A 58 25.05 10.77 -22.48
CA ALA A 58 25.93 11.73 -23.18
C ALA A 58 26.53 12.83 -22.28
N ASN A 59 25.83 13.22 -21.23
CA ASN A 59 26.27 14.21 -20.25
C ASN A 59 25.59 13.91 -18.92
N CYS A 60 26.36 13.48 -17.91
CA CYS A 60 25.76 13.06 -16.64
C CYS A 60 25.05 14.21 -15.93
N THR A 61 25.71 15.37 -15.78
CA THR A 61 25.14 16.52 -15.05
C THR A 61 23.86 17.03 -15.69
N ALA A 62 23.81 17.10 -17.02
CA ALA A 62 22.59 17.49 -17.74
C ALA A 62 21.48 16.45 -17.61
N PHE A 63 21.84 15.17 -17.52
CA PHE A 63 20.88 14.08 -17.33
C PHE A 63 20.31 14.07 -15.91
N THR A 64 21.14 14.08 -14.88
CA THR A 64 20.69 14.06 -13.47
C THR A 64 19.98 15.35 -13.06
N GLY A 65 20.26 16.47 -13.75
CA GLY A 65 19.56 17.75 -13.52
C GLY A 65 18.18 17.87 -14.19
N LYS A 66 17.76 16.91 -15.04
CA LYS A 66 16.44 16.97 -15.68
C LYS A 66 15.35 16.54 -14.70
N ALA A 67 14.32 17.38 -14.58
CA ALA A 67 13.14 17.08 -13.79
C ALA A 67 12.48 15.77 -14.25
N GLY A 68 12.11 14.91 -13.30
CA GLY A 68 11.42 13.66 -13.57
C GLY A 68 12.32 12.49 -14.00
N VAL A 69 13.64 12.67 -14.16
CA VAL A 69 14.54 11.55 -14.50
C VAL A 69 14.56 10.50 -13.40
N GLU A 70 14.68 10.90 -12.13
CA GLU A 70 14.64 9.96 -10.99
C GLU A 70 13.31 9.20 -10.94
N VAL A 71 12.20 9.90 -11.17
CA VAL A 71 10.84 9.31 -11.22
C VAL A 71 10.72 8.31 -12.36
N ALA A 72 11.26 8.63 -13.54
CA ALA A 72 11.26 7.73 -14.70
C ALA A 72 12.12 6.49 -14.47
N VAL A 73 13.31 6.64 -13.85
CA VAL A 73 14.16 5.50 -13.47
C VAL A 73 13.46 4.63 -12.43
N ALA A 74 12.87 5.24 -11.40
CA ALA A 74 12.08 4.54 -10.38
C ALA A 74 10.90 3.76 -11.01
N ALA A 75 10.18 4.37 -11.95
CA ALA A 75 9.10 3.72 -12.68
C ALA A 75 9.60 2.55 -13.55
N GLY A 76 10.75 2.68 -14.20
CA GLY A 76 11.37 1.59 -14.95
C GLY A 76 11.72 0.39 -14.07
N ILE A 77 12.34 0.64 -12.92
CA ILE A 77 12.68 -0.39 -11.91
C ILE A 77 11.41 -1.02 -11.33
N ALA A 78 10.39 -0.21 -11.04
CA ALA A 78 9.11 -0.68 -10.54
C ALA A 78 8.42 -1.63 -11.52
N ASN A 79 8.41 -1.28 -12.81
CA ASN A 79 7.87 -2.11 -13.87
C ASN A 79 8.64 -3.43 -14.06
N ALA A 80 9.96 -3.42 -13.85
CA ALA A 80 10.80 -4.62 -13.92
C ALA A 80 10.61 -5.55 -12.71
N SER A 81 10.38 -4.98 -11.53
CA SER A 81 10.23 -5.74 -10.27
C SER A 81 8.78 -6.10 -9.91
N GLY A 82 7.80 -5.54 -10.63
CA GLY A 82 6.37 -5.77 -10.37
C GLY A 82 5.84 -5.05 -9.13
N VAL A 83 6.57 -4.05 -8.60
CA VAL A 83 6.16 -3.23 -7.44
C VAL A 83 5.56 -1.91 -7.88
N ALA A 84 4.89 -1.20 -6.98
CA ALA A 84 4.42 0.16 -7.24
C ALA A 84 5.60 1.14 -7.32
N ALA A 85 5.55 2.12 -8.23
CA ALA A 85 6.60 3.13 -8.36
C ALA A 85 6.81 3.96 -7.09
N SER A 86 5.76 4.16 -6.28
CA SER A 86 5.84 4.83 -4.97
C SER A 86 6.65 4.06 -3.93
N SER A 87 6.90 2.77 -4.14
CA SER A 87 7.73 1.93 -3.27
C SER A 87 9.22 2.00 -3.64
N VAL A 88 9.58 2.65 -4.74
CA VAL A 88 10.96 2.72 -5.25
C VAL A 88 11.54 4.11 -5.01
N MET A 89 12.65 4.16 -4.29
CA MET A 89 13.47 5.37 -4.13
C MET A 89 14.72 5.21 -4.99
N VAL A 90 15.10 6.28 -5.71
CA VAL A 90 16.29 6.28 -6.57
C VAL A 90 17.10 7.53 -6.26
N ALA A 91 18.41 7.37 -6.13
CA ALA A 91 19.37 8.45 -6.04
C ALA A 91 20.35 8.35 -7.22
N LEU A 92 20.46 9.43 -7.99
CA LEU A 92 21.38 9.49 -9.13
C LEU A 92 22.64 10.25 -8.76
N SER A 93 23.79 9.71 -9.16
CA SER A 93 25.08 10.38 -8.96
C SER A 93 25.95 10.30 -10.21
N CYS A 94 26.73 11.37 -10.44
CA CYS A 94 27.77 11.39 -11.45
C CYS A 94 29.08 10.97 -10.80
N PRO A 95 29.61 9.75 -11.04
CA PRO A 95 30.95 9.42 -10.60
C PRO A 95 31.93 10.45 -11.18
N SER A 96 32.67 11.13 -10.31
CA SER A 96 33.70 12.08 -10.74
C SER A 96 34.78 11.34 -11.51
N ARG A 97 34.69 11.38 -12.84
CA ARG A 97 35.75 10.92 -13.72
C ARG A 97 36.83 12.00 -13.67
N ARG A 98 37.96 11.75 -12.98
CA ARG A 98 39.18 12.56 -13.16
C ARG A 98 39.56 12.43 -14.64
N LEU A 99 39.14 13.40 -15.45
CA LEU A 99 39.49 13.44 -16.86
C LEU A 99 41.02 13.55 -16.94
N ALA A 100 41.64 12.49 -17.47
CA ALA A 100 43.00 12.53 -17.98
C ALA A 100 43.09 13.73 -18.93
N SER A 101 43.98 14.66 -18.60
CA SER A 101 44.10 15.99 -19.19
C SER A 101 44.61 15.94 -20.64
N GLY A 102 43.80 15.44 -21.57
CA GLY A 102 44.14 15.35 -22.98
C GLY A 102 43.12 16.08 -23.84
N LEU A 103 43.55 17.17 -24.48
CA LEU A 103 42.83 18.08 -25.38
C LEU A 103 42.13 17.43 -26.60
N LEU A 104 42.10 16.10 -26.69
CA LEU A 104 41.53 15.32 -27.79
C LEU A 104 40.70 14.10 -27.31
N ALA A 105 40.26 14.10 -26.05
CA ALA A 105 39.35 13.06 -25.57
C ALA A 105 37.97 13.23 -26.25
N ARG A 106 37.80 12.53 -27.38
CA ARG A 106 36.49 12.25 -28.02
C ARG A 106 35.48 12.02 -26.89
N ARG A 107 34.41 12.82 -26.79
CA ARG A 107 33.41 12.71 -25.72
C ARG A 107 32.80 11.31 -25.75
N LEU A 108 33.39 10.38 -25.02
CA LEU A 108 32.82 9.11 -24.67
C LEU A 108 31.66 9.40 -23.71
N ALA A 109 30.63 8.57 -23.74
CA ALA A 109 29.51 8.72 -22.83
C ALA A 109 29.98 8.78 -21.36
N ASP A 110 29.32 9.64 -20.58
CA ASP A 110 29.50 9.77 -19.15
C ASP A 110 28.76 8.65 -18.42
N ALA A 111 29.34 8.19 -17.32
CA ALA A 111 28.68 7.24 -16.43
C ALA A 111 27.75 7.97 -15.45
N VAL A 112 26.65 7.31 -15.07
CA VAL A 112 25.71 7.70 -14.01
C VAL A 112 25.52 6.47 -13.13
N ASN A 113 25.63 6.63 -11.82
CA ASN A 113 25.25 5.58 -10.88
C ASN A 113 23.85 5.88 -10.35
N ALA A 114 22.95 4.92 -10.47
CA ALA A 114 21.63 4.93 -9.85
C ALA A 114 21.62 3.97 -8.68
N GLU A 115 21.63 4.50 -7.45
CA GLU A 115 21.35 3.71 -6.26
C GLU A 115 19.85 3.65 -6.07
N TYR A 116 19.31 2.46 -5.78
CA TYR A 116 17.87 2.31 -5.58
C TYR A 116 17.56 1.48 -4.34
N GLY A 117 16.41 1.78 -3.75
CA GLY A 117 15.80 1.03 -2.66
C GLY A 117 14.33 0.76 -2.97
N ILE A 118 13.90 -0.49 -2.81
CA ILE A 118 12.51 -0.92 -2.98
C ILE A 118 11.97 -1.30 -1.60
N THR A 119 10.97 -0.57 -1.12
CA THR A 119 10.30 -0.83 0.14
C THR A 119 9.09 -1.72 -0.07
N ILE A 120 9.13 -2.92 0.48
CA ILE A 120 8.01 -3.86 0.45
C ILE A 120 7.18 -3.64 1.72
N PRO A 121 5.89 -3.26 1.61
CA PRO A 121 5.03 -3.10 2.76
C PRO A 121 4.96 -4.40 3.55
N ALA A 122 5.06 -4.28 4.86
CA ALA A 122 4.92 -5.40 5.75
C ALA A 122 3.52 -6.03 5.62
N GLY A 123 3.46 -7.36 5.69
CA GLY A 123 2.24 -8.12 5.43
C GLY A 123 1.89 -8.31 3.95
N SER A 124 2.74 -7.86 3.02
CA SER A 124 2.59 -8.20 1.59
C SER A 124 2.70 -9.72 1.39
N THR A 125 1.65 -10.34 0.89
CA THR A 125 1.62 -11.78 0.54
C THR A 125 1.89 -12.04 -0.94
N THR A 126 1.75 -11.02 -1.79
CA THR A 126 1.90 -11.14 -3.24
C THR A 126 3.33 -10.87 -3.71
N ILE A 127 4.08 -10.05 -2.96
CA ILE A 127 5.44 -9.64 -3.29
C ILE A 127 6.35 -9.91 -2.10
N SER A 128 7.48 -10.57 -2.37
CA SER A 128 8.56 -10.82 -1.43
C SER A 128 9.88 -10.21 -1.92
N ALA A 129 10.85 -10.01 -1.02
CA ALA A 129 12.18 -9.52 -1.40
C ALA A 129 12.88 -10.46 -2.40
N ALA A 130 12.69 -11.77 -2.24
CA ALA A 130 13.24 -12.78 -3.15
C ALA A 130 12.61 -12.69 -4.55
N SER A 131 11.28 -12.53 -4.65
CA SER A 131 10.62 -12.38 -5.95
C SER A 131 11.03 -11.09 -6.66
N VAL A 132 11.19 -9.99 -5.93
CA VAL A 132 11.69 -8.72 -6.48
C VAL A 132 13.11 -8.88 -7.02
N THR A 133 13.99 -9.50 -6.23
CA THR A 133 15.39 -9.74 -6.63
C THR A 133 15.45 -10.63 -7.89
N ASN A 134 14.68 -11.72 -7.91
CA ASN A 134 14.62 -12.63 -9.05
C ASN A 134 14.08 -11.96 -10.31
N ALA A 135 13.06 -11.10 -10.18
CA ALA A 135 12.50 -10.34 -11.29
C ALA A 135 13.55 -9.39 -11.92
N ILE A 136 14.28 -8.64 -11.09
CA ILE A 136 15.34 -7.73 -11.54
C ILE A 136 16.48 -8.50 -12.23
N VAL A 137 16.91 -9.62 -11.64
CA VAL A 137 17.95 -10.49 -12.22
C VAL A 137 17.49 -11.09 -13.56
N THR A 138 16.22 -11.51 -13.64
CA THR A 138 15.64 -12.11 -14.86
C THR A 138 15.52 -11.11 -16.00
N GLU A 139 15.11 -9.87 -15.72
CA GLU A 139 15.07 -8.79 -16.71
C GLU A 139 16.48 -8.47 -17.22
N GLY A 140 17.48 -8.51 -16.33
CA GLY A 140 18.87 -8.23 -16.66
C GLY A 140 19.09 -6.81 -17.20
N ALA A 141 20.30 -6.54 -17.69
CA ALA A 141 20.68 -5.22 -18.18
C ALA A 141 19.82 -4.73 -19.36
N THR A 142 19.54 -5.60 -20.34
CA THR A 142 18.77 -5.26 -21.53
C THR A 142 17.30 -4.98 -21.21
N GLY A 143 16.67 -5.83 -20.39
CA GLY A 143 15.29 -5.65 -19.95
C GLY A 143 15.13 -4.36 -19.16
N LEU A 144 16.00 -4.14 -18.16
CA LEU A 144 16.02 -2.90 -17.37
C LEU A 144 16.22 -1.67 -18.25
N THR A 145 17.17 -1.71 -19.20
CA THR A 145 17.39 -0.61 -20.15
C THR A 145 16.11 -0.29 -20.92
N SER A 146 15.42 -1.31 -21.45
CA SER A 146 14.18 -1.11 -22.19
C SER A 146 13.07 -0.52 -21.33
N LYS A 147 12.86 -1.03 -20.11
CA LYS A 147 11.80 -0.55 -19.20
C LYS A 147 12.06 0.91 -18.78
N ILE A 148 13.32 1.24 -18.47
CA ILE A 148 13.72 2.61 -18.11
C ILE A 148 13.56 3.55 -19.32
N ALA A 149 13.97 3.15 -20.52
CA ALA A 149 13.81 3.96 -21.72
C ALA A 149 12.33 4.21 -22.06
N THR A 150 11.46 3.21 -21.90
CA THR A 150 10.00 3.37 -22.03
C THR A 150 9.46 4.36 -21.01
N ALA A 151 9.87 4.25 -19.73
CA ALA A 151 9.44 5.17 -18.68
C ALA A 151 9.92 6.62 -18.93
N MET A 152 11.15 6.80 -19.42
CA MET A 152 11.68 8.11 -19.82
C MET A 152 10.88 8.72 -20.97
N THR A 153 10.54 7.91 -21.97
CA THR A 153 9.71 8.36 -23.10
C THR A 153 8.32 8.78 -22.62
N ALA A 154 7.70 8.02 -21.72
CA ALA A 154 6.42 8.36 -21.12
C ALA A 154 6.47 9.66 -20.30
N ALA A 155 7.62 9.98 -19.71
CA ALA A 155 7.89 11.23 -19.01
C ALA A 155 8.32 12.39 -19.94
N ASN A 156 8.29 12.21 -21.27
CA ASN A 156 8.79 13.16 -22.27
C ASN A 156 10.28 13.52 -22.12
N ILE A 157 11.08 12.61 -21.57
CA ILE A 157 12.53 12.75 -21.41
C ILE A 157 13.21 12.13 -22.63
N SER A 158 13.59 12.98 -23.58
CA SER A 158 14.24 12.57 -24.83
C SER A 158 15.75 12.88 -24.85
N GLY A 159 16.44 12.33 -25.86
CA GLY A 159 17.87 12.58 -26.10
C GLY A 159 18.81 11.84 -25.16
N VAL A 160 18.34 10.76 -24.51
CA VAL A 160 19.15 9.93 -23.61
C VAL A 160 19.40 8.59 -24.29
N ASN A 161 20.64 8.36 -24.74
CA ASN A 161 21.11 7.01 -25.01
C ASN A 161 21.47 6.40 -23.67
N LEU A 162 20.67 5.44 -23.20
CA LEU A 162 20.86 4.77 -21.92
C LEU A 162 21.31 3.33 -22.18
N THR A 163 22.31 2.90 -21.44
CA THR A 163 22.71 1.49 -21.38
C THR A 163 22.95 1.16 -19.92
N VAL A 164 22.16 0.23 -19.39
CA VAL A 164 22.37 -0.33 -18.05
C VAL A 164 23.49 -1.38 -18.13
N THR A 165 24.40 -1.37 -17.17
CA THR A 165 25.37 -2.44 -16.94
C THR A 165 25.23 -2.91 -15.49
N ASN A 166 25.16 -4.24 -15.31
CA ASN A 166 25.22 -4.91 -14.00
C ASN A 166 26.66 -5.23 -13.62
#